data_AF-A0A662GRE0-F1
#
_entry.id   AF-A0A662GRE0-F1
#
_cell.length_a   1.000
_cell.length_b   1.000
_cell.length_c   1.000
_cell.angle_alpha   90.00
_cell.angle_beta   90.00
_cell.angle_gamma   90.00
#
_symmetry.space_group_name_H-M   'P 1'
#
loop_
_entity.id
_entity.type
_entity.pdbx_description
1 polymer ?
#
loop_
_entity_poly.entity_id
_entity_poly.type
_entity_poly.pdbx_seq_one_letter_code
_entity_poly.pdbx_strand_id
1 'polypeptide(L)'
;MKTLTLEEAAIFHGHLGPFLTLGYIAGKEAVKRVESKSPFEIKAIITCPQETPYTCFIDGVQCSTLCTMGKCNISSFAGSGITLKLEKRDGKTITIKVREEV
;
A
#
# COMPACT_ATOMS: atom_id res chain seq x y z
N MET A 1 11.84 -8.91 -3.11
CA MET A 1 10.57 -9.46 -3.65
C MET A 1 10.38 -8.93 -5.05
N LYS A 2 9.86 -9.72 -5.99
CA LYS A 2 9.47 -9.20 -7.31
C LYS A 2 8.04 -8.68 -7.21
N THR A 3 7.84 -7.40 -7.49
CA THR A 3 6.54 -6.72 -7.48
C THR A 3 6.12 -6.39 -8.91
N LEU A 4 4.87 -5.98 -9.11
CA LEU A 4 4.47 -5.36 -10.37
C LEU A 4 5.24 -4.05 -10.58
N THR A 5 5.44 -3.62 -11.83
CA THR A 5 5.83 -2.24 -12.16
C THR A 5 4.65 -1.28 -11.94
N LEU A 6 4.88 0.03 -12.08
CA LEU A 6 3.79 1.00 -11.98
C LEU A 6 2.82 0.86 -13.17
N GLU A 7 3.34 0.55 -14.35
CA GLU A 7 2.53 0.29 -15.55
C GLU A 7 1.70 -0.99 -15.40
N GLU A 8 2.31 -2.06 -14.90
CA GLU A 8 1.57 -3.30 -14.59
C GLU A 8 0.52 -3.09 -13.49
N ALA A 9 0.81 -2.25 -12.49
CA ALA A 9 -0.17 -1.85 -11.48
C ALA A 9 -1.33 -1.06 -12.10
N ALA A 10 -1.07 -0.20 -13.08
CA ALA A 10 -2.11 0.51 -13.83
C ALA A 10 -2.96 -0.46 -14.68
N ILE A 11 -2.36 -1.50 -15.27
CA ILE A 11 -3.10 -2.56 -15.97
C ILE A 11 -3.99 -3.32 -14.98
N PHE A 12 -3.46 -3.71 -13.81
CA PHE A 12 -4.24 -4.37 -12.75
C PHE A 12 -5.44 -3.52 -12.30
N HIS A 13 -5.22 -2.23 -12.09
CA HIS A 13 -6.23 -1.30 -11.61
C HIS A 13 -7.22 -0.85 -12.70
N GLY A 14 -6.80 -0.91 -13.97
CA GLY A 14 -7.58 -0.49 -15.14
C GLY A 14 -7.22 0.90 -15.68
N HIS A 15 -6.44 1.72 -14.95
CA HIS A 15 -5.87 2.97 -15.44
C HIS A 15 -4.73 3.46 -14.52
N LEU A 16 -3.92 4.41 -15.00
CA LEU A 16 -2.94 5.13 -14.18
C LEU A 16 -3.61 6.36 -13.56
N GLY A 17 -3.73 6.38 -12.24
CA GLY A 17 -4.35 7.48 -11.49
C GLY A 17 -3.52 7.92 -10.27
N PRO A 18 -3.73 9.14 -9.76
CA PRO A 18 -2.88 9.71 -8.71
C PRO A 18 -2.89 8.89 -7.42
N PHE A 19 -4.04 8.41 -6.97
CA PHE A 19 -4.14 7.63 -5.73
C PHE A 19 -3.50 6.24 -5.87
N LEU A 20 -3.65 5.58 -7.03
CA LEU A 20 -2.91 4.36 -7.36
C LEU A 20 -1.40 4.59 -7.26
N THR A 21 -0.91 5.65 -7.92
CA THR A 21 0.52 6.01 -7.90
C THR A 21 1.02 6.29 -6.50
N LEU A 22 0.26 7.03 -5.69
CA LEU A 22 0.60 7.30 -4.29
C LEU A 22 0.68 6.02 -3.46
N GLY A 23 -0.27 5.10 -3.64
CA GLY A 23 -0.28 3.79 -2.97
C GLY A 23 0.93 2.95 -3.36
N TYR A 24 1.27 2.93 -4.64
CA TYR A 24 2.41 2.19 -5.17
C TYR A 24 3.74 2.73 -4.63
N ILE A 25 3.91 4.06 -4.63
CA ILE A 25 5.10 4.70 -4.06
C ILE A 25 5.19 4.42 -2.56
N ALA A 26 4.10 4.62 -1.82
CA ALA A 26 4.07 4.39 -0.38
C ALA A 26 4.43 2.93 -0.03
N GLY A 27 3.84 1.95 -0.70
CA GLY A 27 4.14 0.54 -0.43
C GLY A 27 5.58 0.16 -0.75
N LYS A 28 6.13 0.61 -1.89
CA LYS A 28 7.53 0.38 -2.25
C LYS A 28 8.49 0.98 -1.22
N GLU A 29 8.22 2.20 -0.80
CA GLU A 29 9.00 2.93 0.20
C GLU A 29 8.89 2.31 1.61
N ALA A 30 7.73 1.78 1.98
CA ALA A 30 7.52 1.09 3.26
C ALA A 30 8.26 -0.26 3.31
N VAL A 31 8.15 -1.07 2.27
CA VAL A 31 8.86 -2.37 2.17
C VAL A 31 10.37 -2.17 2.24
N LYS A 32 10.88 -1.15 1.53
CA LYS A 32 12.31 -0.81 1.55
C LYS A 32 12.79 -0.48 2.97
N ARG A 33 12.03 0.34 3.72
CA ARG A 33 12.41 0.78 5.07
C ARG A 33 12.24 -0.30 6.14
N VAL A 34 11.22 -1.15 6.02
CA VAL A 34 11.01 -2.26 6.95
C VAL A 34 11.98 -3.42 6.67
N GLU A 35 12.67 -3.39 5.52
CA GLU A 35 13.65 -4.38 5.08
C GLU A 35 13.07 -5.80 5.00
N SER A 36 11.83 -5.86 4.49
CA SER A 36 11.16 -7.14 4.30
C SER A 36 11.64 -7.86 3.04
N LYS A 37 11.89 -9.17 3.17
CA LYS A 37 12.26 -10.07 2.07
C LYS A 37 11.10 -10.94 1.60
N SER A 38 9.99 -11.00 2.34
CA SER A 38 8.85 -11.86 2.05
C SER A 38 7.51 -11.20 2.41
N PRO A 39 6.44 -11.36 1.63
CA PRO A 39 5.14 -10.80 1.97
C PRO A 39 4.50 -11.49 3.18
N PHE A 40 4.96 -12.69 3.54
CA PHE A 40 4.39 -13.46 4.65
C PHE A 40 4.83 -12.94 6.02
N GLU A 41 5.92 -12.17 6.09
CA GLU A 41 6.40 -11.55 7.33
C GLU A 41 5.86 -10.14 7.55
N ILE A 42 5.06 -9.60 6.63
CA ILE A 42 4.51 -8.24 6.71
C ILE A 42 2.98 -8.21 6.63
N LYS A 43 2.39 -7.22 7.29
CA LYS A 43 0.97 -6.86 7.21
C LYS A 43 0.83 -5.38 6.86
N ALA A 44 -0.05 -5.06 5.93
CA ALA A 44 -0.38 -3.69 5.55
C ALA A 44 -1.72 -3.27 6.18
N ILE A 45 -1.71 -2.18 6.92
CA ILE A 45 -2.89 -1.56 7.53
C ILE A 45 -3.04 -0.18 6.93
N ILE A 46 -4.18 0.07 6.29
CA ILE A 46 -4.44 1.29 5.53
C ILE A 46 -5.59 2.04 6.19
N THR A 47 -5.45 3.35 6.30
CA THR A 47 -6.53 4.26 6.71
C THR A 47 -6.75 5.27 5.60
N CYS A 48 -7.98 5.32 5.06
CA CYS A 48 -8.40 6.28 4.04
C CYS A 48 -9.93 6.41 3.97
N PRO A 49 -10.49 7.46 3.34
CA PRO A 49 -11.90 7.49 3.00
C PRO A 49 -12.29 6.24 2.19
N GLN A 50 -13.39 5.58 2.55
CA GLN A 50 -13.81 4.32 1.93
C GLN A 50 -14.70 4.58 0.69
N GLU A 51 -14.22 5.44 -0.19
CA GLU A 51 -14.86 5.78 -1.47
C GLU A 51 -13.81 6.07 -2.54
N THR A 52 -14.19 5.96 -3.81
CA THR A 52 -13.32 6.40 -4.91
C THR A 52 -13.25 7.93 -4.93
N PRO A 53 -12.08 8.51 -5.30
CA PRO A 53 -10.89 7.84 -5.82
C PRO A 53 -9.87 7.40 -4.74
N TYR A 54 -10.13 7.62 -3.45
CA TYR A 54 -9.15 7.38 -2.38
C TYR A 54 -8.78 5.91 -2.22
N THR A 55 -9.75 5.01 -2.36
CA THR A 55 -9.53 3.56 -2.25
C THR A 55 -8.62 2.98 -3.34
N CYS A 56 -8.40 3.69 -4.46
CA CYS A 56 -7.39 3.30 -5.46
C CYS A 56 -5.96 3.22 -4.88
N PHE A 57 -5.70 3.92 -3.77
CA PHE A 57 -4.46 3.79 -2.99
C PHE A 57 -4.21 2.35 -2.52
N ILE A 58 -5.27 1.63 -2.15
CA ILE A 58 -5.19 0.25 -1.65
C ILE A 58 -4.61 -0.67 -2.73
N ASP A 59 -5.03 -0.52 -3.99
CA ASP A 59 -4.49 -1.32 -5.11
C ASP A 59 -3.01 -1.04 -5.35
N GLY A 60 -2.59 0.22 -5.24
CA GLY A 60 -1.18 0.60 -5.33
C GLY A 60 -0.35 -0.07 -4.25
N VAL A 61 -0.87 -0.11 -3.01
CA VAL A 61 -0.24 -0.83 -1.90
C VAL A 61 -0.18 -2.33 -2.18
N GLN A 62 -1.24 -2.96 -2.68
CA GLN A 62 -1.23 -4.38 -3.02
C GLN A 62 -0.15 -4.71 -4.05
N CYS A 63 -0.06 -3.90 -5.11
CA CYS A 63 0.88 -4.10 -6.22
C CYS A 63 2.36 -3.94 -5.79
N SER A 64 2.64 -3.07 -4.83
CA SER A 64 4.01 -2.72 -4.40
C SER A 64 4.49 -3.42 -3.13
N THR A 65 3.57 -3.91 -2.29
CA THR A 65 3.91 -4.63 -1.05
C THR A 65 3.73 -6.14 -1.15
N LEU A 66 2.93 -6.59 -2.12
CA LEU A 66 2.39 -7.94 -2.17
C LEU A 66 1.54 -8.29 -0.93
N CYS A 67 1.16 -7.36 -0.07
CA CYS A 67 0.09 -7.59 0.91
C CYS A 67 -1.24 -7.51 0.17
N THR A 68 -1.98 -8.61 0.08
CA THR A 68 -3.19 -8.68 -0.77
C THR A 68 -4.37 -9.24 -0.01
N MET A 69 -5.59 -8.92 -0.46
CA MET A 69 -6.81 -9.39 0.17
C MET A 69 -6.83 -10.93 0.29
N GLY A 70 -6.53 -11.64 -0.80
CA GLY A 70 -6.49 -13.12 -0.80
C GLY A 70 -5.40 -13.74 0.05
N LYS A 71 -4.36 -13.00 0.44
CA LYS A 71 -3.33 -13.46 1.39
C LYS A 71 -3.66 -13.09 2.84
N CYS A 72 -4.79 -12.39 3.05
CA CYS A 72 -5.28 -11.96 4.35
C CYS A 72 -4.26 -11.16 5.18
N ASN A 73 -3.34 -10.47 4.51
CA ASN A 73 -2.29 -9.67 5.14
C ASN A 73 -2.39 -8.18 4.77
N ILE A 74 -3.56 -7.75 4.31
CA ILE A 74 -3.94 -6.34 4.13
C ILE A 74 -5.26 -6.07 4.86
N SER A 75 -5.41 -4.88 5.43
CA SER A 75 -6.67 -4.41 6.01
C SER A 75 -6.82 -2.91 5.75
N SER A 76 -8.03 -2.45 5.45
CA SER A 76 -8.35 -1.04 5.29
C SER A 76 -9.45 -0.61 6.25
N PHE A 77 -9.31 0.61 6.77
CA PHE A 77 -10.25 1.22 7.71
C PHE A 77 -10.60 2.63 7.24
N ALA A 78 -11.84 3.04 7.51
CA ALA A 78 -12.26 4.42 7.29
C ALA A 78 -11.48 5.39 8.19
N GLY A 79 -11.11 6.55 7.66
CA GLY A 79 -10.51 7.63 8.43
C GLY A 79 -10.19 8.85 7.57
N SER A 80 -9.80 9.95 8.22
CA SER A 80 -9.36 11.16 7.55
C SER A 80 -7.92 11.01 7.02
N GLY A 81 -7.67 11.57 5.83
CA GLY A 81 -6.36 11.48 5.16
C GLY A 81 -6.04 10.08 4.62
N ILE A 82 -4.79 9.85 4.20
CA ILE A 82 -4.34 8.57 3.64
C ILE A 82 -3.05 8.13 4.32
N THR A 83 -3.09 6.96 4.97
CA THR A 83 -1.95 6.40 5.70
C THR A 83 -1.77 4.92 5.37
N LEU A 84 -0.52 4.49 5.22
CA LEU A 84 -0.08 3.10 5.20
C LEU A 84 0.79 2.82 6.43
N LYS A 85 0.40 1.87 7.26
CA LYS A 85 1.24 1.25 8.29
C LYS A 85 1.63 -0.16 7.83
N LEU A 86 2.93 -0.42 7.75
CA LEU A 86 3.49 -1.73 7.43
C LEU A 86 4.16 -2.31 8.67
N GLU A 87 3.64 -3.43 9.15
CA GLU A 87 4.14 -4.13 10.34
C GLU A 87 4.87 -5.40 9.91
N LYS A 88 6.08 -5.62 10.42
CA LYS A 88 6.85 -6.84 10.24
C LYS A 88 6.72 -7.74 11.46
N ARG A 89 6.83 -9.07 11.29
CA ARG A 89 6.71 -10.07 12.38
C ARG A 89 7.70 -9.87 13.52
N ASP A 90 8.86 -9.24 13.28
CA ASP A 90 9.86 -8.92 14.29
C ASP A 90 9.51 -7.67 15.14
N GLY A 91 8.33 -7.06 14.90
CA GLY A 91 7.84 -5.88 15.59
C GLY A 91 8.21 -4.55 14.92
N LYS A 92 9.12 -4.56 13.93
CA LYS A 92 9.46 -3.32 13.21
C LYS A 92 8.26 -2.80 12.43
N THR A 93 7.98 -1.51 12.56
CA THR A 93 6.83 -0.85 11.93
C THR A 93 7.29 0.39 11.17
N ILE A 94 6.75 0.56 9.96
CA ILE A 94 6.92 1.79 9.16
C ILE A 94 5.54 2.38 8.88
N THR A 95 5.39 3.68 9.12
CA THR A 95 4.16 4.42 8.77
C THR A 95 4.50 5.48 7.73
N ILE A 96 3.73 5.51 6.65
CA ILE A 96 3.78 6.55 5.61
C ILE A 96 2.43 7.25 5.60
N LYS A 97 2.43 8.57 5.79
CA LYS A 97 1.25 9.45 5.67
C LYS A 97 1.40 10.28 4.40
N VAL A 98 0.37 10.28 3.56
CA VAL A 98 0.26 11.20 2.42
C VAL A 98 -0.01 12.59 2.98
N ARG A 99 0.74 13.60 2.50
CA ARG A 99 0.54 14.99 2.92
C ARG A 99 -0.82 15.48 2.43
N GLU A 100 -1.45 16.33 3.24
CA GLU A 100 -2.75 16.93 2.92
C GLU A 100 -2.62 18.06 1.88
N GLU A 101 -1.39 18.53 1.63
CA GLU A 101 -1.06 19.62 0.73
C GLU A 101 -0.20 19.08 -0.44
N VAL A 102 -0.60 19.41 -1.67
CA VAL A 102 0.21 19.30 -2.90
C VAL A 102 0.33 20.69 -3.49
#